data_AF-A0A3R7YE13-F1
#
_entry.id   AF-A0A3R7YE13-F1
#
_cell.length_a   1.000
_cell.length_b   1.000
_cell.length_c   1.000
_cell.angle_alpha   90.00
_cell.angle_beta   90.00
_cell.angle_gamma   90.00
#
_symmetry.space_group_name_H-M   'P 1'
#
loop_
_entity.id
_entity.type
_entity.pdbx_description
1 polymer ?
#
loop_
_entity_poly.entity_id
_entity_poly.type
_entity_poly.pdbx_seq_one_letter_code
_entity_poly.pdbx_strand_id
1 'polypeptide(L)'
;MDKLGSISGSWNGKDVVSTEQFDATNVRFLFQVADRMKEMVARQGTDDTLRGKVLANVFFEPSTRTSCSFQAAMVRLGGAVVWDGVGEHPTQALLDLYTIYQEAKLADLDLSGKVITMVGDLKNGRTVHSLAKLLAHFNAKLNYVAPESLKMPKYVVDALAAQGVVQRETTDLDSVLRESDVLYITRIQKAKATAILMHPLPRVNEIEVDVDSDPRAAYFRQMEYGMYVRMAILALVRFTFEDAYTNIMSAEEVNEVQVEVAELGELEALQEVLKKALVHDGLKRGLHESAKALDPRRARLCVLAQDCDEPSYQKLVRALCEEHGVNLIMVPSGKQLGEWSGLCKIDDKGEARKVVSTSVAVVTDFGEEHRALDVLLNFLKNRVEA
;
A
#
# COMPACT_ATOMS: atom_id res chain seq x y z
N MET A 1 -17.00 30.25 18.63
CA MET A 1 -16.67 28.90 18.10
C MET A 1 -16.08 28.14 19.26
N ASP A 2 -16.70 27.03 19.64
CA ASP A 2 -16.13 26.15 20.66
C ASP A 2 -14.81 25.54 20.17
N LYS A 3 -13.92 25.19 21.10
CA LYS A 3 -12.72 24.44 20.74
C LYS A 3 -13.14 23.08 20.19
N LEU A 4 -12.70 22.76 18.97
CA LEU A 4 -12.90 21.43 18.40
C LEU A 4 -12.35 20.38 19.38
N GLY A 5 -13.21 19.43 19.74
CA GLY A 5 -12.85 18.40 20.71
C GLY A 5 -11.76 17.49 20.15
N SER A 6 -10.67 17.34 20.92
CA SER A 6 -9.68 16.29 20.69
C SER A 6 -10.35 14.92 20.73
N ILE A 7 -9.94 14.03 19.82
CA ILE A 7 -10.46 12.67 19.70
C ILE A 7 -9.64 11.76 20.61
N SER A 8 -9.86 11.89 21.92
CA SER A 8 -9.28 11.02 22.94
C SER A 8 -10.23 9.89 23.32
N GLY A 9 -9.69 8.67 23.42
CA GLY A 9 -10.48 7.46 23.68
C GLY A 9 -11.38 7.09 22.51
N SER A 10 -12.70 7.06 22.74
CA SER A 10 -13.67 6.60 21.72
C SER A 10 -13.93 7.63 20.63
N TRP A 11 -13.83 7.17 19.38
CA TRP A 11 -14.14 7.93 18.17
C TRP A 11 -15.63 7.94 17.82
N ASN A 12 -16.46 7.13 18.50
CA ASN A 12 -17.87 6.97 18.16
C ASN A 12 -18.64 8.31 18.25
N GLY A 13 -19.29 8.69 17.16
CA GLY A 13 -20.04 9.94 17.07
C GLY A 13 -19.19 11.21 17.11
N LYS A 14 -17.87 11.12 16.87
CA LYS A 14 -16.98 12.29 16.76
C LYS A 14 -16.94 12.80 15.33
N ASP A 15 -17.09 14.12 15.17
CA ASP A 15 -16.84 14.77 13.89
C ASP A 15 -15.32 14.86 13.61
N VAL A 16 -14.90 14.40 12.43
CA VAL A 16 -13.52 14.49 11.94
C VAL A 16 -13.44 15.65 10.95
N VAL A 17 -12.98 16.82 11.41
CA VAL A 17 -13.00 18.07 10.64
C VAL A 17 -11.67 18.84 10.65
N SER A 18 -10.84 18.68 11.68
CA SER A 18 -9.51 19.33 11.79
C SER A 18 -8.42 18.32 12.14
N THR A 19 -7.21 18.59 11.66
CA THR A 19 -6.00 17.83 11.99
C THR A 19 -5.62 17.97 13.48
N GLU A 20 -5.99 19.09 14.09
CA GLU A 20 -5.73 19.44 15.50
C GLU A 20 -6.50 18.55 16.50
N GLN A 21 -7.46 17.78 16.02
CA GLN A 21 -8.21 16.84 16.86
C GLN A 21 -7.40 15.57 17.18
N PHE A 22 -6.31 15.33 16.46
CA PHE A 22 -5.51 14.11 16.51
C PHE A 22 -4.23 14.28 17.33
N ASP A 23 -3.76 13.16 17.89
CA ASP A 23 -2.53 13.04 18.67
C ASP A 23 -1.74 11.78 18.24
N ALA A 24 -0.49 11.66 18.68
CA ALA A 24 0.37 10.55 18.28
C ALA A 24 -0.13 9.15 18.72
N THR A 25 -1.09 9.06 19.64
CA THR A 25 -1.70 7.81 20.12
C THR A 25 -2.88 7.44 19.23
N ASN A 26 -3.81 8.37 19.02
CA ASN A 26 -5.00 8.11 18.20
C ASN A 26 -4.65 7.95 16.70
N VAL A 27 -3.57 8.58 16.22
CA VAL A 27 -3.02 8.35 14.86
C VAL A 27 -2.41 6.96 14.72
N ARG A 28 -1.62 6.48 15.71
CA ARG A 28 -1.10 5.09 15.70
C ARG A 28 -2.23 4.06 15.70
N PHE A 29 -3.26 4.30 16.52
CA PHE A 29 -4.44 3.43 16.56
C PHE A 29 -5.23 3.45 15.24
N LEU A 30 -5.40 4.63 14.61
CA LEU A 30 -6.00 4.73 13.28
C LEU A 30 -5.24 3.90 12.24
N PHE A 31 -3.90 3.91 12.27
CA PHE A 31 -3.09 3.11 11.34
C PHE A 31 -3.17 1.61 11.64
N GLN A 32 -3.14 1.18 12.91
CA GLN A 32 -3.38 -0.23 13.28
C GLN A 32 -4.73 -0.75 12.77
N VAL A 33 -5.78 0.09 12.80
CA VAL A 33 -7.07 -0.26 12.19
C VAL A 33 -6.98 -0.25 10.66
N ALA A 34 -6.29 0.70 10.04
CA ALA A 34 -6.11 0.74 8.59
C ALA A 34 -5.32 -0.45 8.03
N ASP A 35 -4.30 -0.94 8.75
CA ASP A 35 -3.56 -2.15 8.39
C ASP A 35 -4.44 -3.40 8.50
N ARG A 36 -5.27 -3.51 9.55
CA ARG A 36 -6.30 -4.57 9.64
C ARG A 36 -7.36 -4.46 8.53
N MET A 37 -7.72 -3.26 8.07
CA MET A 37 -8.59 -3.06 6.91
C MET A 37 -7.91 -3.51 5.60
N LYS A 38 -6.61 -3.25 5.43
CA LYS A 38 -5.81 -3.77 4.30
C LYS A 38 -5.76 -5.30 4.30
N GLU A 39 -5.50 -5.92 5.45
CA GLU A 39 -5.52 -7.38 5.61
C GLU A 39 -6.90 -7.98 5.28
N MET A 40 -7.99 -7.40 5.80
CA MET A 40 -9.35 -7.86 5.50
C MET A 40 -9.65 -7.79 4.00
N VAL A 41 -9.32 -6.68 3.35
CA VAL A 41 -9.52 -6.53 1.90
C VAL A 41 -8.67 -7.51 1.09
N ALA A 42 -7.45 -7.82 1.54
CA ALA A 42 -6.61 -8.83 0.90
C ALA A 42 -7.12 -10.28 1.10
N ARG A 43 -7.78 -10.58 2.23
CA ARG A 43 -8.31 -11.92 2.56
C ARG A 43 -9.67 -12.21 1.92
N GLN A 44 -10.61 -11.26 2.00
CA GLN A 44 -12.03 -11.47 1.64
C GLN A 44 -12.65 -10.33 0.82
N GLY A 45 -11.93 -9.23 0.58
CA GLY A 45 -12.37 -8.11 -0.26
C GLY A 45 -13.40 -7.17 0.37
N THR A 46 -14.38 -7.70 1.09
CA THR A 46 -15.47 -6.94 1.75
C THR A 46 -15.80 -7.53 3.12
N ASP A 47 -16.33 -6.71 4.01
CA ASP A 47 -16.81 -7.08 5.35
C ASP A 47 -18.15 -6.37 5.67
N ASP A 48 -18.87 -6.84 6.69
CA ASP A 48 -20.19 -6.35 7.07
C ASP A 48 -20.19 -5.27 8.19
N THR A 49 -19.03 -4.78 8.64
CA THR A 49 -18.85 -3.81 9.75
C THR A 49 -19.84 -2.62 9.74
N LEU A 50 -20.16 -2.04 8.58
CA LEU A 50 -21.09 -0.91 8.43
C LEU A 50 -22.40 -1.30 7.74
N ARG A 51 -22.78 -2.59 7.76
CA ARG A 51 -24.05 -3.08 7.23
C ARG A 51 -25.24 -2.33 7.81
N GLY A 52 -26.11 -1.86 6.92
CA GLY A 52 -27.28 -1.05 7.27
C GLY A 52 -26.98 0.40 7.68
N LYS A 53 -25.72 0.85 7.66
CA LYS A 53 -25.36 2.28 7.78
C LYS A 53 -25.40 2.94 6.40
N VAL A 54 -25.66 4.24 6.36
CA VAL A 54 -25.69 5.05 5.14
C VAL A 54 -24.74 6.24 5.28
N LEU A 55 -23.86 6.44 4.30
CA LEU A 55 -22.97 7.59 4.20
C LEU A 55 -23.60 8.64 3.28
N ALA A 56 -23.96 9.79 3.83
CA ALA A 56 -24.25 10.98 3.03
C ALA A 56 -22.91 11.63 2.64
N ASN A 57 -22.52 11.46 1.39
CA ASN A 57 -21.26 11.90 0.82
C ASN A 57 -21.48 13.28 0.20
N VAL A 58 -21.53 14.33 1.05
CA VAL A 58 -21.85 15.74 0.71
C VAL A 58 -20.58 16.61 0.70
N PHE A 59 -20.59 17.63 -0.17
CA PHE A 59 -19.43 17.92 -1.02
C PHE A 59 -19.78 19.23 -1.86
N PHE A 60 -18.82 20.12 -2.30
CA PHE A 60 -19.05 21.40 -3.10
C PHE A 60 -18.05 21.94 -4.26
N GLU A 61 -16.75 21.54 -4.39
CA GLU A 61 -15.66 21.73 -5.47
C GLU A 61 -15.03 20.43 -6.19
N PRO A 62 -14.55 20.36 -7.46
CA PRO A 62 -14.49 19.04 -8.16
C PRO A 62 -13.53 17.93 -7.61
N SER A 63 -14.03 16.76 -7.12
CA SER A 63 -13.19 15.72 -6.46
C SER A 63 -13.54 14.23 -6.70
N THR A 64 -13.02 13.65 -7.80
CA THR A 64 -13.23 12.23 -8.16
C THR A 64 -12.63 11.24 -7.16
N ARG A 65 -11.33 11.37 -6.82
CA ARG A 65 -10.63 10.32 -6.05
C ARG A 65 -11.09 10.26 -4.61
N THR A 66 -11.33 11.40 -3.96
CA THR A 66 -11.88 11.46 -2.59
C THR A 66 -13.29 10.89 -2.56
N SER A 67 -14.15 11.21 -3.53
CA SER A 67 -15.50 10.65 -3.60
C SER A 67 -15.49 9.13 -3.84
N CYS A 68 -14.77 8.65 -4.86
CA CYS A 68 -14.69 7.23 -5.17
C CYS A 68 -14.03 6.39 -4.07
N SER A 69 -13.05 6.92 -3.33
CA SER A 69 -12.41 6.20 -2.22
C SER A 69 -13.27 6.17 -0.94
N PHE A 70 -14.05 7.22 -0.64
CA PHE A 70 -15.09 7.13 0.40
C PHE A 70 -16.22 6.17 0.01
N GLN A 71 -16.63 6.16 -1.26
CA GLN A 71 -17.61 5.19 -1.78
C GLN A 71 -17.09 3.76 -1.65
N ALA A 72 -15.88 3.48 -2.15
CA ALA A 72 -15.26 2.16 -2.06
C ALA A 72 -15.05 1.72 -0.61
N ALA A 73 -14.62 2.63 0.28
CA ALA A 73 -14.47 2.34 1.71
C ALA A 73 -15.81 1.94 2.36
N MET A 74 -16.90 2.69 2.09
CA MET A 74 -18.21 2.38 2.66
C MET A 74 -18.78 1.06 2.13
N VAL A 75 -18.69 0.82 0.81
CA VAL A 75 -19.19 -0.41 0.17
C VAL A 75 -18.37 -1.64 0.59
N ARG A 76 -17.04 -1.51 0.78
CA ARG A 76 -16.21 -2.61 1.32
C ARG A 76 -16.49 -2.93 2.79
N LEU A 77 -17.21 -2.07 3.50
CA LEU A 77 -17.71 -2.31 4.86
C LEU A 77 -19.22 -2.63 4.87
N GLY A 78 -19.82 -3.04 3.74
CA GLY A 78 -21.23 -3.44 3.66
C GLY A 78 -22.23 -2.28 3.79
N GLY A 79 -21.74 -1.04 3.83
CA GLY A 79 -22.52 0.17 3.97
C GLY A 79 -23.02 0.75 2.64
N ALA A 80 -24.10 1.51 2.69
CA ALA A 80 -24.66 2.21 1.53
C ALA A 80 -24.18 3.68 1.45
N VAL A 81 -24.26 4.29 0.26
CA VAL A 81 -23.85 5.68 0.01
C VAL A 81 -24.94 6.43 -0.75
N VAL A 82 -25.15 7.69 -0.36
CA VAL A 82 -25.97 8.69 -1.08
C VAL A 82 -25.07 9.91 -1.31
N TRP A 83 -25.14 10.56 -2.47
CA TRP A 83 -24.15 11.57 -2.89
C TRP A 83 -24.77 12.89 -3.36
N ASP A 84 -24.11 13.98 -2.96
CA ASP A 84 -24.27 15.38 -3.39
C ASP A 84 -22.84 15.93 -3.58
N GLY A 85 -22.57 16.90 -4.46
CA GLY A 85 -21.29 16.92 -5.18
C GLY A 85 -20.24 18.00 -4.86
N VAL A 86 -18.92 17.61 -4.94
CA VAL A 86 -17.65 18.42 -5.19
C VAL A 86 -16.89 18.64 -3.74
N GLY A 87 -15.80 19.34 -3.25
CA GLY A 87 -15.42 19.64 -1.80
C GLY A 87 -14.01 20.28 -1.48
N GLU A 88 -13.75 20.86 -0.26
CA GLU A 88 -12.41 21.39 0.27
C GLU A 88 -11.61 20.33 1.09
N HIS A 89 -10.31 20.53 1.43
CA HIS A 89 -9.35 19.41 1.64
C HIS A 89 -8.29 19.51 2.80
N PRO A 90 -8.63 19.28 4.08
CA PRO A 90 -7.63 19.14 5.16
C PRO A 90 -6.91 17.78 5.19
N THR A 91 -7.57 16.70 4.76
CA THR A 91 -7.05 15.31 4.89
C THR A 91 -5.87 15.00 3.96
N GLN A 92 -5.69 15.74 2.86
CA GLN A 92 -4.51 15.61 1.99
C GLN A 92 -3.22 16.05 2.72
N ALA A 93 -3.27 17.10 3.55
CA ALA A 93 -2.10 17.58 4.27
C ALA A 93 -1.60 16.55 5.32
N LEU A 94 -2.52 15.83 5.98
CA LEU A 94 -2.16 14.70 6.86
C LEU A 94 -1.52 13.55 6.11
N LEU A 95 -2.06 13.18 4.94
CA LEU A 95 -1.50 12.11 4.10
C LEU A 95 -0.09 12.46 3.60
N ASP A 96 0.12 13.72 3.22
CA ASP A 96 1.41 14.22 2.75
C ASP A 96 2.43 14.27 3.92
N LEU A 97 2.04 14.71 5.12
CA LEU A 97 2.88 14.66 6.33
C LEU A 97 3.23 13.23 6.77
N TYR A 98 2.25 12.32 6.79
CA TYR A 98 2.49 10.93 7.22
C TYR A 98 3.49 10.21 6.31
N THR A 99 3.44 10.48 5.00
CA THR A 99 4.38 9.88 4.06
C THR A 99 5.78 10.52 4.19
N ILE A 100 5.89 11.81 4.50
CA ILE A 100 7.17 12.44 4.89
C ILE A 100 7.78 11.71 6.10
N TYR A 101 6.99 11.40 7.13
CA TYR A 101 7.45 10.69 8.32
C TYR A 101 8.02 9.30 8.01
N GLN A 102 7.28 8.48 7.26
CA GLN A 102 7.68 7.12 6.91
C GLN A 102 8.92 7.10 5.99
N GLU A 103 8.89 7.82 4.88
CA GLU A 103 9.92 7.69 3.84
C GLU A 103 11.24 8.40 4.20
N ALA A 104 11.19 9.41 5.08
CA ALA A 104 12.39 9.98 5.69
C ALA A 104 12.93 9.16 6.90
N LYS A 105 12.22 8.09 7.31
CA LYS A 105 12.58 7.18 8.42
C LYS A 105 12.91 7.89 9.73
N LEU A 106 12.07 8.87 10.10
CA LEU A 106 12.28 9.65 11.31
C LEU A 106 11.89 8.83 12.55
N ALA A 107 12.72 8.85 13.60
CA ALA A 107 12.44 8.12 14.84
C ALA A 107 11.26 8.76 15.61
N ASP A 108 11.25 10.08 15.61
CA ASP A 108 10.25 10.99 16.16
C ASP A 108 9.73 11.94 15.06
N LEU A 109 8.68 12.73 15.33
CA LEU A 109 8.07 13.61 14.32
C LEU A 109 8.79 14.98 14.19
N ASP A 110 10.08 15.04 14.50
CA ASP A 110 10.88 16.26 14.42
C ASP A 110 11.45 16.45 13.00
N LEU A 111 11.16 17.61 12.39
CA LEU A 111 11.73 18.03 11.11
C LEU A 111 12.78 19.14 11.29
N SER A 112 13.25 19.37 12.51
CA SER A 112 14.32 20.33 12.83
C SER A 112 15.54 20.12 11.94
N GLY A 113 15.82 21.12 11.10
CA GLY A 113 16.96 21.12 10.18
C GLY A 113 16.72 20.44 8.83
N LYS A 114 15.58 19.75 8.62
CA LYS A 114 15.17 19.23 7.32
C LYS A 114 14.75 20.36 6.37
N VAL A 115 15.05 20.18 5.07
CA VAL A 115 14.69 21.13 4.02
C VAL A 115 13.68 20.49 3.07
N ILE A 116 12.49 21.08 3.01
CA ILE A 116 11.35 20.59 2.22
C ILE A 116 11.09 21.59 1.09
N THR A 117 11.16 21.10 -0.15
CA THR A 117 11.08 21.94 -1.35
C THR A 117 9.75 21.70 -2.08
N MET A 118 8.99 22.78 -2.23
CA MET A 118 7.67 22.81 -2.86
C MET A 118 7.80 23.44 -4.25
N VAL A 119 7.39 22.70 -5.29
CA VAL A 119 7.65 23.08 -6.69
C VAL A 119 6.35 23.08 -7.51
N GLY A 120 6.06 24.19 -8.19
CA GLY A 120 4.95 24.26 -9.16
C GLY A 120 4.06 25.51 -9.00
N ASP A 121 2.74 25.33 -9.12
CA ASP A 121 1.76 26.39 -8.87
C ASP A 121 1.53 26.57 -7.36
N LEU A 122 2.40 27.33 -6.72
CA LEU A 122 2.29 27.65 -5.30
C LEU A 122 1.18 28.67 -5.02
N LYS A 123 0.75 29.45 -6.03
CA LYS A 123 -0.29 30.47 -5.89
C LYS A 123 -1.68 29.86 -5.71
N ASN A 124 -2.03 28.91 -6.57
CA ASN A 124 -3.34 28.24 -6.56
C ASN A 124 -3.28 26.86 -5.88
N GLY A 125 -2.08 26.34 -5.56
CA GLY A 125 -1.84 25.08 -4.88
C GLY A 125 -2.30 25.05 -3.42
N ARG A 126 -3.62 24.99 -3.18
CA ARG A 126 -4.22 24.98 -1.83
C ARG A 126 -3.72 23.84 -0.92
N THR A 127 -3.38 22.68 -1.50
CA THR A 127 -2.71 21.58 -0.77
C THR A 127 -1.35 22.01 -0.22
N VAL A 128 -0.59 22.75 -1.02
CA VAL A 128 0.74 23.28 -0.67
C VAL A 128 0.63 24.35 0.43
N HIS A 129 -0.43 25.17 0.43
CA HIS A 129 -0.69 26.14 1.50
C HIS A 129 -0.95 25.43 2.84
N SER A 130 -1.77 24.38 2.82
CA SER A 130 -2.10 23.59 4.01
C SER A 130 -0.89 22.79 4.52
N LEU A 131 -0.10 22.21 3.62
CA LEU A 131 1.11 21.49 3.96
C LEU A 131 2.19 22.43 4.53
N ALA A 132 2.40 23.62 3.95
CA ALA A 132 3.35 24.61 4.48
C ALA A 132 3.00 25.06 5.91
N LYS A 133 1.71 25.29 6.19
CA LYS A 133 1.21 25.56 7.55
C LYS A 133 1.42 24.37 8.49
N LEU A 134 1.12 23.16 8.04
CA LEU A 134 1.28 21.96 8.87
C LEU A 134 2.76 21.70 9.22
N LEU A 135 3.68 21.88 8.27
CA LEU A 135 5.13 21.69 8.46
C LEU A 135 5.77 22.75 9.38
N ALA A 136 5.16 23.94 9.52
CA ALA A 136 5.60 24.97 10.45
C ALA A 136 5.63 24.49 11.91
N HIS A 137 4.72 23.60 12.28
CA HIS A 137 4.62 23.05 13.64
C HIS A 137 5.73 22.06 14.00
N PHE A 138 6.60 21.71 13.05
CA PHE A 138 7.64 20.67 13.19
C PHE A 138 9.06 21.18 12.88
N ASN A 139 9.29 22.50 12.93
CA ASN A 139 10.61 23.14 12.72
C ASN A 139 11.28 22.89 11.34
N ALA A 140 10.51 22.49 10.33
CA ALA A 140 11.02 22.32 8.97
C ALA A 140 11.45 23.66 8.34
N LYS A 141 12.43 23.61 7.43
CA LYS A 141 12.79 24.74 6.55
C LYS A 141 12.08 24.57 5.20
N LEU A 142 11.50 25.65 4.67
CA LEU A 142 10.67 25.59 3.46
C LEU A 142 11.33 26.34 2.28
N ASN A 143 11.54 25.61 1.19
CA ASN A 143 11.97 26.16 -0.08
C ASN A 143 10.77 26.23 -1.06
N TYR A 144 10.59 27.37 -1.70
CA TYR A 144 9.52 27.64 -2.67
C TYR A 144 10.11 27.83 -4.07
N VAL A 145 9.72 26.99 -5.03
CA VAL A 145 10.17 27.05 -6.43
C VAL A 145 8.97 27.26 -7.35
N ALA A 146 8.83 28.47 -7.90
CA ALA A 146 7.72 28.81 -8.80
C ALA A 146 8.10 29.90 -9.82
N PRO A 147 7.45 29.91 -11.00
CA PRO A 147 7.43 31.09 -11.86
C PRO A 147 6.82 32.30 -11.13
N GLU A 148 7.26 33.51 -11.49
CA GLU A 148 6.86 34.76 -10.83
C GLU A 148 5.32 34.97 -10.75
N SER A 149 4.59 34.49 -11.76
CA SER A 149 3.12 34.55 -11.83
C SER A 149 2.39 33.59 -10.86
N LEU A 150 3.08 32.57 -10.34
CA LEU A 150 2.56 31.44 -9.58
C LEU A 150 3.23 31.26 -8.19
N LYS A 151 3.89 32.31 -7.67
CA LYS A 151 4.50 32.31 -6.32
C LYS A 151 3.49 32.07 -5.20
N MET A 152 3.99 31.53 -4.08
CA MET A 152 3.23 31.34 -2.85
C MET A 152 2.55 32.66 -2.43
N PRO A 153 1.24 32.69 -2.11
CA PRO A 153 0.57 33.93 -1.79
C PRO A 153 1.18 34.57 -0.55
N LYS A 154 1.39 35.89 -0.60
CA LYS A 154 2.10 36.62 0.45
C LYS A 154 1.50 36.43 1.86
N TYR A 155 0.17 36.26 1.98
CA TYR A 155 -0.48 35.98 3.26
C TYR A 155 -0.08 34.63 3.88
N VAL A 156 0.39 33.65 3.08
CA VAL A 156 0.93 32.38 3.58
C VAL A 156 2.36 32.59 4.05
N VAL A 157 3.21 33.18 3.21
CA VAL A 157 4.63 33.43 3.52
C VAL A 157 4.79 34.30 4.77
N ASP A 158 4.01 35.39 4.88
CA ASP A 158 4.07 36.32 6.02
C ASP A 158 3.56 35.67 7.31
N ALA A 159 2.52 34.82 7.24
CA ALA A 159 2.02 34.08 8.41
C ALA A 159 3.02 33.04 8.92
N LEU A 160 3.71 32.34 8.02
CA LEU A 160 4.78 31.39 8.35
C LEU A 160 6.03 32.09 8.88
N ALA A 161 6.36 33.28 8.35
CA ALA A 161 7.46 34.11 8.87
C ALA A 161 7.17 34.60 10.29
N ALA A 162 5.91 34.94 10.60
CA ALA A 162 5.47 35.30 11.96
C ALA A 162 5.55 34.12 12.95
N GLN A 163 5.57 32.87 12.47
CA GLN A 163 5.81 31.66 13.26
C GLN A 163 7.31 31.30 13.36
N GLY A 164 8.21 32.08 12.74
CA GLY A 164 9.66 31.85 12.77
C GLY A 164 10.18 30.84 11.75
N VAL A 165 9.35 30.38 10.80
CA VAL A 165 9.75 29.41 9.78
C VAL A 165 10.79 30.02 8.84
N VAL A 166 11.93 29.34 8.68
CA VAL A 166 12.97 29.71 7.70
C VAL A 166 12.48 29.37 6.30
N GLN A 167 12.32 30.40 5.46
CA GLN A 167 11.74 30.30 4.13
C GLN A 167 12.71 30.86 3.06
N ARG A 168 12.75 30.25 1.87
CA ARG A 168 13.53 30.71 0.71
C ARG A 168 12.71 30.60 -0.57
N GLU A 169 12.54 31.70 -1.28
CA GLU A 169 11.96 31.72 -2.64
C GLU A 169 13.06 31.63 -3.72
N THR A 170 12.79 30.90 -4.79
CA THR A 170 13.62 30.87 -6.01
C THR A 170 12.77 30.58 -7.25
N THR A 171 13.26 30.95 -8.43
CA THR A 171 12.71 30.52 -9.72
C THR A 171 13.49 29.35 -10.32
N ASP A 172 14.67 29.03 -9.77
CA ASP A 172 15.57 27.96 -10.23
C ASP A 172 15.56 26.74 -9.30
N LEU A 173 15.16 25.59 -9.84
CA LEU A 173 15.10 24.31 -9.13
C LEU A 173 16.49 23.70 -8.87
N ASP A 174 17.46 23.91 -9.76
CA ASP A 174 18.82 23.34 -9.60
C ASP A 174 19.55 23.97 -8.40
N SER A 175 19.25 25.24 -8.08
CA SER A 175 19.76 25.95 -6.89
C SER A 175 19.32 25.38 -5.53
N VAL A 176 18.34 24.48 -5.49
CA VAL A 176 17.77 23.87 -4.25
C VAL A 176 17.69 22.34 -4.28
N LEU A 177 17.79 21.69 -5.44
CA LEU A 177 17.77 20.23 -5.58
C LEU A 177 18.83 19.51 -4.72
N ARG A 178 19.99 20.12 -4.51
CA ARG A 178 21.11 19.52 -3.75
C ARG A 178 20.89 19.50 -2.24
N GLU A 179 20.13 20.46 -1.71
CA GLU A 179 19.86 20.63 -0.27
C GLU A 179 18.53 19.99 0.16
N SER A 180 17.71 19.51 -0.77
CA SER A 180 16.38 18.97 -0.49
C SER A 180 16.41 17.53 0.06
N ASP A 181 15.70 17.30 1.18
CA ASP A 181 15.42 15.96 1.71
C ASP A 181 14.19 15.34 1.01
N VAL A 182 13.10 16.12 0.87
CA VAL A 182 11.84 15.73 0.21
C VAL A 182 11.53 16.70 -0.93
N LEU A 183 11.07 16.17 -2.06
CA LEU A 183 10.53 16.95 -3.18
C LEU A 183 9.04 16.63 -3.40
N TYR A 184 8.21 17.67 -3.36
CA TYR A 184 6.81 17.62 -3.81
C TYR A 184 6.74 18.38 -5.14
N ILE A 185 6.48 17.66 -6.24
CA ILE A 185 6.93 18.09 -7.58
C ILE A 185 5.87 17.97 -8.67
N THR A 186 5.84 18.99 -9.54
CA THR A 186 5.09 19.00 -10.80
C THR A 186 5.97 18.83 -12.06
N ARG A 187 7.25 18.45 -11.89
CA ARG A 187 8.11 17.80 -12.91
C ARG A 187 9.43 17.35 -12.29
N ILE A 188 10.09 16.37 -12.89
CA ILE A 188 11.39 15.86 -12.40
C ILE A 188 12.43 15.78 -13.52
N GLN A 189 13.67 16.10 -13.17
CA GLN A 189 14.86 15.52 -13.79
C GLN A 189 15.84 15.18 -12.66
N LYS A 190 16.26 13.91 -12.58
CA LYS A 190 17.27 13.36 -11.65
C LYS A 190 16.95 13.48 -10.15
N ALA A 191 16.42 12.40 -9.56
CA ALA A 191 16.26 12.22 -8.11
C ALA A 191 17.08 11.05 -7.55
N LYS A 192 17.39 11.10 -6.25
CA LYS A 192 18.16 10.09 -5.49
C LYS A 192 17.54 8.68 -5.61
N ALA A 193 18.36 7.63 -5.60
CA ALA A 193 17.88 6.24 -5.75
C ALA A 193 16.92 5.77 -4.64
N THR A 194 16.97 6.42 -3.46
CA THR A 194 16.10 6.15 -2.31
C THR A 194 14.95 7.16 -2.15
N ALA A 195 14.81 8.14 -3.04
CA ALA A 195 13.69 9.08 -3.00
C ALA A 195 12.39 8.36 -3.36
N ILE A 196 11.26 8.77 -2.78
CA ILE A 196 9.94 8.23 -3.12
C ILE A 196 9.04 9.36 -3.63
N LEU A 197 8.35 9.09 -4.73
CA LEU A 197 7.64 10.05 -5.56
C LEU A 197 6.13 9.94 -5.34
N MET A 198 5.58 10.91 -4.61
CA MET A 198 4.16 11.07 -4.39
C MET A 198 3.52 12.01 -5.43
N HIS A 199 2.21 11.91 -5.57
CA HIS A 199 1.42 12.87 -6.34
C HIS A 199 -0.05 12.75 -5.92
N PRO A 200 -0.73 13.85 -5.54
CA PRO A 200 -2.11 13.78 -5.09
C PRO A 200 -3.09 13.35 -6.19
N LEU A 201 -2.69 13.48 -7.47
CA LEU A 201 -3.49 13.23 -8.68
C LEU A 201 -4.71 14.20 -8.85
N PRO A 202 -5.39 14.26 -10.01
CA PRO A 202 -4.98 13.70 -11.31
C PRO A 202 -3.65 14.32 -11.76
N ARG A 203 -2.96 13.68 -12.70
CA ARG A 203 -1.87 14.34 -13.44
C ARG A 203 -2.35 14.75 -14.83
N VAL A 204 -1.82 15.84 -15.35
CA VAL A 204 -2.00 16.28 -16.73
C VAL A 204 -0.74 15.96 -17.54
N ASN A 205 0.37 16.67 -17.29
CA ASN A 205 1.68 16.54 -17.97
C ASN A 205 2.89 16.66 -17.01
N GLU A 206 2.63 16.74 -15.71
CA GLU A 206 3.62 16.96 -14.64
C GLU A 206 4.47 15.73 -14.31
N ILE A 207 3.99 14.53 -14.66
CA ILE A 207 4.71 13.27 -14.51
C ILE A 207 4.54 12.51 -15.83
N GLU A 208 5.64 12.33 -16.57
CA GLU A 208 5.67 11.54 -17.80
C GLU A 208 5.27 10.08 -17.51
N VAL A 209 4.58 9.42 -18.44
CA VAL A 209 4.01 8.08 -18.23
C VAL A 209 5.08 7.02 -17.92
N ASP A 210 6.28 7.14 -18.49
CA ASP A 210 7.40 6.22 -18.22
C ASP A 210 7.79 6.16 -16.73
N VAL A 211 7.50 7.22 -15.96
CA VAL A 211 7.75 7.29 -14.51
C VAL A 211 6.81 6.38 -13.71
N ASP A 212 5.74 5.83 -14.31
CA ASP A 212 4.90 4.80 -13.68
C ASP A 212 5.69 3.50 -13.42
N SER A 213 6.71 3.24 -14.23
CA SER A 213 7.55 2.03 -14.14
C SER A 213 8.64 2.13 -13.06
N ASP A 214 8.86 3.31 -12.50
CA ASP A 214 9.87 3.52 -11.46
C ASP A 214 9.34 3.02 -10.11
N PRO A 215 10.02 2.09 -9.40
CA PRO A 215 9.53 1.58 -8.11
C PRO A 215 9.32 2.69 -7.06
N ARG A 216 10.02 3.82 -7.22
CA ARG A 216 9.88 5.02 -6.39
C ARG A 216 8.53 5.72 -6.57
N ALA A 217 7.81 5.50 -7.68
CA ALA A 217 6.47 6.01 -7.90
C ALA A 217 5.47 5.39 -6.91
N ALA A 218 5.07 6.17 -5.91
CA ALA A 218 4.13 5.75 -4.87
C ALA A 218 2.72 6.31 -5.09
N TYR A 219 2.49 7.22 -6.03
CA TYR A 219 1.20 7.90 -6.21
C TYR A 219 0.00 6.97 -6.46
N PHE A 220 0.18 5.81 -7.10
CA PHE A 220 -0.89 4.81 -7.18
C PHE A 220 -1.13 4.10 -5.84
N ARG A 221 -0.07 3.69 -5.13
CA ARG A 221 -0.15 3.10 -3.78
C ARG A 221 -0.79 4.07 -2.78
N GLN A 222 -0.47 5.36 -2.88
CA GLN A 222 -1.05 6.46 -2.09
C GLN A 222 -2.59 6.53 -2.22
N MET A 223 -3.14 6.28 -3.42
CA MET A 223 -4.60 6.25 -3.63
C MET A 223 -5.24 5.00 -3.01
N GLU A 224 -4.57 3.84 -3.07
CA GLU A 224 -5.03 2.60 -2.44
C GLU A 224 -5.00 2.71 -0.91
N TYR A 225 -3.91 3.18 -0.32
CA TYR A 225 -3.78 3.38 1.13
C TYR A 225 -4.80 4.39 1.66
N GLY A 226 -5.14 5.40 0.85
CA GLY A 226 -6.24 6.32 1.11
C GLY A 226 -7.61 5.65 1.23
N MET A 227 -7.84 4.46 0.67
CA MET A 227 -9.07 3.68 0.90
C MET A 227 -9.07 3.07 2.30
N TYR A 228 -7.99 2.38 2.69
CA TYR A 228 -7.90 1.70 4.00
C TYR A 228 -7.98 2.69 5.18
N VAL A 229 -7.35 3.86 5.08
CA VAL A 229 -7.48 4.92 6.09
C VAL A 229 -8.92 5.45 6.18
N ARG A 230 -9.63 5.59 5.04
CA ARG A 230 -11.05 6.00 5.04
C ARG A 230 -11.95 4.91 5.62
N MET A 231 -11.67 3.63 5.39
CA MET A 231 -12.37 2.50 6.03
C MET A 231 -12.19 2.56 7.56
N ALA A 232 -10.96 2.77 8.05
CA ALA A 232 -10.67 2.91 9.46
C ALA A 232 -11.42 4.10 10.10
N ILE A 233 -11.40 5.29 9.47
CA ILE A 233 -12.15 6.46 9.95
C ILE A 233 -13.66 6.17 10.00
N LEU A 234 -14.25 5.61 8.93
CA LEU A 234 -15.68 5.33 8.86
C LEU A 234 -16.14 4.32 9.92
N ALA A 235 -15.33 3.28 10.18
CA ALA A 235 -15.58 2.33 11.27
C ALA A 235 -15.49 3.02 12.63
N LEU A 236 -14.36 3.67 12.93
CA LEU A 236 -14.11 4.31 14.23
C LEU A 236 -15.14 5.38 14.60
N VAL A 237 -15.59 6.19 13.63
CA VAL A 237 -16.61 7.24 13.86
C VAL A 237 -18.02 6.67 14.10
N ARG A 238 -18.28 5.39 13.77
CA ARG A 238 -19.63 4.79 13.81
C ARG A 238 -19.80 3.58 14.72
N PHE A 239 -18.75 3.13 15.41
CA PHE A 239 -18.80 1.95 16.30
C PHE A 239 -18.50 2.28 17.77
N THR A 240 -19.39 1.85 18.66
CA THR A 240 -19.12 1.72 20.10
C THR A 240 -18.06 0.66 20.35
N PHE A 241 -17.19 0.90 21.33
CA PHE A 241 -15.90 0.21 21.44
C PHE A 241 -15.98 -1.20 22.05
N GLU A 242 -17.12 -1.59 22.63
CA GLU A 242 -17.25 -2.83 23.41
C GLU A 242 -17.22 -4.09 22.52
N ASP A 243 -17.86 -4.08 21.35
CA ASP A 243 -17.73 -5.16 20.36
C ASP A 243 -16.38 -5.14 19.63
N ALA A 244 -15.80 -3.95 19.45
CA ALA A 244 -14.55 -3.77 18.74
C ALA A 244 -13.36 -4.26 19.58
N TYR A 245 -13.17 -3.73 20.79
CA TYR A 245 -12.01 -4.04 21.64
C TYR A 245 -11.94 -5.52 22.02
N THR A 246 -13.10 -6.11 22.31
CA THR A 246 -13.23 -7.53 22.66
C THR A 246 -12.76 -8.43 21.52
N ASN A 247 -13.13 -8.15 20.26
CA ASN A 247 -12.64 -8.92 19.10
C ASN A 247 -11.23 -8.52 18.61
N ILE A 248 -10.78 -7.29 18.92
CA ILE A 248 -9.48 -6.76 18.46
C ILE A 248 -8.33 -7.21 19.35
N MET A 249 -8.56 -7.38 20.65
CA MET A 249 -7.57 -7.85 21.64
C MET A 249 -7.68 -9.33 22.01
N SER A 250 -8.85 -9.98 21.88
CA SER A 250 -8.91 -11.46 22.06
C SER A 250 -8.14 -12.22 20.97
N ALA A 251 -7.65 -11.53 19.93
CA ALA A 251 -6.72 -12.07 18.96
C ALA A 251 -5.29 -12.32 19.52
N GLU A 252 -5.00 -11.87 20.75
CA GLU A 252 -3.71 -12.11 21.43
C GLU A 252 -3.81 -12.96 22.72
N GLU A 253 -5.00 -13.41 23.12
CA GLU A 253 -5.14 -14.52 24.09
C GLU A 253 -5.66 -15.79 23.40
N VAL A 254 -4.95 -16.89 23.64
CA VAL A 254 -5.19 -18.17 22.98
C VAL A 254 -6.52 -18.77 23.42
N ASN A 255 -7.56 -18.55 22.60
CA ASN A 255 -8.70 -19.45 22.59
C ASN A 255 -8.36 -20.62 21.65
N GLU A 256 -8.07 -21.79 22.24
CA GLU A 256 -7.98 -23.05 21.51
C GLU A 256 -9.37 -23.39 20.95
N VAL A 257 -9.71 -22.83 19.79
CA VAL A 257 -10.68 -23.48 18.92
C VAL A 257 -10.07 -24.82 18.57
N GLN A 258 -10.66 -25.90 19.09
CA GLN A 258 -10.37 -27.27 18.65
C GLN A 258 -10.93 -27.49 17.23
N VAL A 259 -10.37 -26.74 16.28
CA VAL A 259 -10.15 -27.26 14.94
C VAL A 259 -9.12 -28.37 15.14
N GLU A 260 -9.46 -29.60 14.76
CA GLU A 260 -8.42 -30.63 14.61
C GLU A 260 -7.39 -30.08 13.64
N VAL A 261 -6.18 -29.80 14.12
CA VAL A 261 -5.11 -29.26 13.27
C VAL A 261 -4.63 -30.39 12.37
N ALA A 262 -5.34 -30.57 11.25
CA ALA A 262 -4.87 -31.35 10.13
C ALA A 262 -3.44 -30.89 9.80
N GLU A 263 -2.53 -31.85 9.73
CA GLU A 263 -1.14 -31.57 9.35
C GLU A 263 -1.14 -30.98 7.95
N LEU A 264 -0.82 -29.69 7.83
CA LEU A 264 -0.89 -28.96 6.56
C LEU A 264 -0.01 -29.66 5.52
N GLY A 265 -0.65 -30.25 4.51
CA GLY A 265 0.03 -31.14 3.58
C GLY A 265 1.09 -30.42 2.76
N GLU A 266 2.16 -31.13 2.38
CA GLU A 266 3.26 -30.60 1.54
C GLU A 266 2.74 -29.86 0.29
N LEU A 267 1.68 -30.40 -0.33
CA LEU A 267 1.03 -29.84 -1.51
C LEU A 267 0.13 -28.63 -1.22
N GLU A 268 -0.44 -28.55 -0.02
CA GLU A 268 -1.30 -27.43 0.43
C GLU A 268 -0.42 -26.23 0.81
N ALA A 269 0.67 -26.49 1.53
CA ALA A 269 1.72 -25.52 1.80
C ALA A 269 2.31 -24.97 0.50
N LEU A 270 2.64 -25.84 -0.46
CA LEU A 270 3.09 -25.44 -1.79
C LEU A 270 2.05 -24.59 -2.54
N GLN A 271 0.76 -24.93 -2.45
CA GLN A 271 -0.32 -24.16 -3.08
C GLN A 271 -0.39 -22.73 -2.53
N GLU A 272 -0.29 -22.54 -1.21
CA GLU A 272 -0.30 -21.20 -0.61
C GLU A 272 0.93 -20.38 -1.01
N VAL A 273 2.13 -20.99 -0.96
CA VAL A 273 3.38 -20.34 -1.37
C VAL A 273 3.34 -19.90 -2.83
N LEU A 274 2.80 -20.73 -3.74
CA LEU A 274 2.63 -20.36 -5.16
C LEU A 274 1.65 -19.18 -5.34
N LYS A 275 0.55 -19.16 -4.58
CA LYS A 275 -0.42 -18.05 -4.62
C LYS A 275 0.21 -16.74 -4.13
N LYS A 276 1.01 -16.75 -3.06
CA LYS A 276 1.68 -15.55 -2.55
C LYS A 276 2.82 -15.10 -3.46
N ALA A 277 3.66 -16.01 -3.94
CA ALA A 277 4.67 -15.71 -4.96
C ALA A 277 4.07 -15.02 -6.20
N LEU A 278 2.87 -15.44 -6.64
CA LEU A 278 2.15 -14.79 -7.74
C LEU A 278 1.74 -13.35 -7.42
N VAL A 279 1.27 -13.06 -6.21
CA VAL A 279 0.85 -11.70 -5.77
C VAL A 279 2.02 -10.71 -5.78
N HIS A 280 3.24 -11.15 -5.44
CA HIS A 280 4.44 -10.32 -5.43
C HIS A 280 5.23 -10.34 -6.77
N ASP A 281 4.64 -10.80 -7.88
CA ASP A 281 5.29 -11.07 -9.19
C ASP A 281 6.52 -12.02 -9.13
N GLY A 282 6.69 -12.71 -8.01
CA GLY A 282 7.73 -13.70 -7.75
C GLY A 282 7.53 -15.04 -8.46
N LEU A 283 6.48 -15.23 -9.28
CA LEU A 283 6.17 -16.50 -9.95
C LEU A 283 6.20 -16.40 -11.48
N LYS A 284 7.10 -17.17 -12.13
CA LYS A 284 7.23 -17.26 -13.60
C LYS A 284 6.76 -18.63 -14.10
N ARG A 285 6.02 -18.65 -15.22
CA ARG A 285 5.09 -19.74 -15.58
C ARG A 285 5.31 -20.20 -17.03
N GLY A 286 5.39 -21.50 -17.25
CA GLY A 286 5.54 -22.11 -18.58
C GLY A 286 6.98 -22.13 -19.08
N LEU A 287 7.29 -23.10 -19.96
CA LEU A 287 8.67 -23.56 -20.23
C LEU A 287 9.67 -22.46 -20.55
N HIS A 288 9.35 -21.51 -21.44
CA HIS A 288 10.31 -20.48 -21.87
C HIS A 288 10.67 -19.51 -20.74
N GLU A 289 9.67 -19.00 -20.01
CA GLU A 289 9.92 -18.08 -18.89
C GLU A 289 10.48 -18.82 -17.67
N SER A 290 10.11 -20.09 -17.44
CA SER A 290 10.72 -20.91 -16.40
C SER A 290 12.19 -21.24 -16.68
N ALA A 291 12.56 -21.63 -17.90
CA ALA A 291 13.96 -21.88 -18.27
C ALA A 291 14.84 -20.60 -18.15
N LYS A 292 14.25 -19.43 -18.42
CA LYS A 292 14.88 -18.11 -18.26
C LYS A 292 14.88 -17.60 -16.80
N ALA A 293 13.99 -18.12 -15.95
CA ALA A 293 13.95 -17.82 -14.52
C ALA A 293 14.88 -18.73 -13.70
N LEU A 294 15.20 -19.92 -14.19
CA LEU A 294 16.20 -20.87 -13.66
C LEU A 294 17.65 -20.38 -13.82
N ASP A 295 17.90 -19.07 -13.68
CA ASP A 295 19.23 -18.52 -13.48
C ASP A 295 19.63 -18.74 -12.00
N PRO A 296 20.87 -19.19 -11.69
CA PRO A 296 21.32 -19.46 -10.31
C PRO A 296 21.32 -18.21 -9.39
N ARG A 297 21.11 -17.01 -9.91
CA ARG A 297 20.93 -15.77 -9.13
C ARG A 297 19.46 -15.38 -8.94
N ARG A 298 18.51 -16.15 -9.47
CA ARG A 298 17.10 -15.72 -9.55
C ARG A 298 16.07 -16.77 -9.13
N ALA A 299 16.28 -18.06 -9.38
CA ALA A 299 15.34 -19.09 -8.92
C ALA A 299 15.57 -19.47 -7.45
N ARG A 300 14.48 -19.65 -6.68
CA ARG A 300 14.50 -20.18 -5.30
C ARG A 300 13.85 -21.56 -5.19
N LEU A 301 12.83 -21.83 -6.02
CA LEU A 301 12.12 -23.10 -6.09
C LEU A 301 11.58 -23.32 -7.51
N CYS A 302 11.70 -24.54 -8.02
CA CYS A 302 11.05 -24.99 -9.25
C CYS A 302 9.94 -26.01 -8.92
N VAL A 303 8.84 -25.93 -9.66
CA VAL A 303 7.71 -26.86 -9.55
C VAL A 303 7.41 -27.41 -10.95
N LEU A 304 7.46 -28.73 -11.10
CA LEU A 304 7.29 -29.45 -12.36
C LEU A 304 6.11 -30.42 -12.26
N ALA A 305 5.26 -30.47 -13.28
CA ALA A 305 4.14 -31.38 -13.34
C ALA A 305 4.56 -32.80 -13.77
N GLN A 306 3.99 -33.83 -13.14
CA GLN A 306 4.26 -35.23 -13.48
C GLN A 306 3.64 -35.64 -14.82
N ASP A 307 2.46 -35.11 -15.15
CA ASP A 307 1.72 -35.29 -16.41
C ASP A 307 2.25 -34.42 -17.57
N CYS A 308 3.50 -33.94 -17.50
CA CYS A 308 4.12 -33.22 -18.60
C CYS A 308 4.40 -34.17 -19.78
N ASP A 309 3.58 -34.07 -20.84
CA ASP A 309 3.50 -34.96 -22.02
C ASP A 309 4.82 -35.16 -22.77
N GLU A 310 5.79 -34.24 -22.63
CA GLU A 310 7.06 -34.26 -23.37
C GLU A 310 8.26 -34.60 -22.45
N PRO A 311 8.81 -35.83 -22.51
CA PRO A 311 9.91 -36.26 -21.65
C PRO A 311 11.21 -35.46 -21.81
N SER A 312 11.38 -34.76 -22.94
CA SER A 312 12.47 -33.80 -23.20
C SER A 312 12.51 -32.71 -22.14
N TYR A 313 11.35 -32.12 -21.82
CA TYR A 313 11.26 -31.00 -20.88
C TYR A 313 11.43 -31.45 -19.44
N GLN A 314 10.92 -32.64 -19.08
CA GLN A 314 11.14 -33.18 -17.74
C GLN A 314 12.63 -33.40 -17.46
N LYS A 315 13.41 -33.84 -18.45
CA LYS A 315 14.87 -33.97 -18.34
C LYS A 315 15.57 -32.62 -18.28
N LEU A 316 15.21 -31.68 -19.16
CA LEU A 316 15.80 -30.33 -19.21
C LEU A 316 15.61 -29.57 -17.89
N VAL A 317 14.39 -29.53 -17.36
CA VAL A 317 14.09 -28.80 -16.11
C VAL A 317 14.81 -29.44 -14.92
N ARG A 318 14.90 -30.77 -14.85
CA ARG A 318 15.68 -31.47 -13.81
C ARG A 318 17.16 -31.10 -13.87
N ALA A 319 17.77 -31.16 -15.06
CA ALA A 319 19.18 -30.82 -15.24
C ALA A 319 19.49 -29.37 -14.87
N LEU A 320 18.64 -28.41 -15.28
CA LEU A 320 18.79 -26.99 -14.89
C LEU A 320 18.65 -26.76 -13.38
N CYS A 321 17.77 -27.50 -12.70
CA CYS A 321 17.65 -27.43 -11.24
C CYS A 321 18.90 -27.99 -10.54
N GLU A 322 19.43 -29.11 -11.04
CA GLU A 322 20.62 -29.77 -10.52
C GLU A 322 21.90 -28.93 -10.74
N GLU A 323 22.09 -28.37 -11.94
CA GLU A 323 23.23 -27.50 -12.29
C GLU A 323 23.28 -26.19 -11.48
N HIS A 324 22.12 -25.70 -11.03
CA HIS A 324 21.99 -24.41 -10.35
C HIS A 324 21.61 -24.52 -8.86
N GLY A 325 21.54 -25.73 -8.31
CA GLY A 325 21.22 -25.97 -6.90
C GLY A 325 19.79 -25.54 -6.50
N VAL A 326 18.86 -25.50 -7.46
CA VAL A 326 17.48 -25.05 -7.24
C VAL A 326 16.63 -26.23 -6.77
N ASN A 327 15.96 -26.07 -5.64
CA ASN A 327 15.01 -27.07 -5.13
C ASN A 327 13.91 -27.37 -6.15
N LEU A 328 13.60 -28.66 -6.37
CA LEU A 328 12.59 -29.12 -7.32
C LEU A 328 11.50 -29.94 -6.63
N ILE A 329 10.24 -29.51 -6.77
CA ILE A 329 9.07 -30.27 -6.32
C ILE A 329 8.26 -30.75 -7.52
N MET A 330 7.76 -32.00 -7.44
CA MET A 330 6.90 -32.61 -8.45
C MET A 330 5.45 -32.56 -7.99
N VAL A 331 4.54 -32.02 -8.82
CA VAL A 331 3.09 -31.98 -8.53
C VAL A 331 2.30 -32.93 -9.44
N PRO A 332 1.16 -33.50 -8.99
CA PRO A 332 0.50 -34.60 -9.71
C PRO A 332 -0.02 -34.22 -11.10
N SER A 333 -0.53 -32.99 -11.28
CA SER A 333 -1.00 -32.51 -12.59
C SER A 333 -0.67 -31.05 -12.87
N GLY A 334 -0.30 -30.76 -14.11
CA GLY A 334 -0.09 -29.43 -14.65
C GLY A 334 -1.38 -28.60 -14.72
N LYS A 335 -2.55 -29.24 -14.65
CA LYS A 335 -3.84 -28.54 -14.45
C LYS A 335 -3.95 -27.98 -13.03
N GLN A 336 -3.55 -28.74 -12.00
CA GLN A 336 -3.47 -28.24 -10.63
C GLN A 336 -2.40 -27.14 -10.54
N LEU A 337 -1.21 -27.37 -11.12
CA LEU A 337 -0.15 -26.36 -11.14
C LEU A 337 -0.60 -25.06 -11.81
N GLY A 338 -1.35 -25.16 -12.92
CA GLY A 338 -1.93 -24.02 -13.62
C GLY A 338 -2.91 -23.24 -12.74
N GLU A 339 -3.83 -23.93 -12.08
CA GLU A 339 -4.78 -23.32 -11.14
C GLU A 339 -4.07 -22.60 -9.98
N TRP A 340 -3.11 -23.27 -9.33
CA TRP A 340 -2.35 -22.73 -8.20
C TRP A 340 -1.45 -21.55 -8.62
N SER A 341 -0.96 -21.59 -9.86
CA SER A 341 -0.21 -20.51 -10.50
C SER A 341 -1.12 -19.42 -11.10
N GLY A 342 -2.42 -19.39 -10.78
CA GLY A 342 -3.35 -18.35 -11.22
C GLY A 342 -3.62 -18.30 -12.72
N LEU A 343 -3.61 -19.45 -13.40
CA LEU A 343 -4.02 -19.62 -14.80
C LEU A 343 -5.47 -20.10 -14.89
N CYS A 344 -6.37 -19.48 -14.12
CA CYS A 344 -7.80 -19.78 -14.10
C CYS A 344 -8.64 -18.49 -14.08
N LYS A 345 -9.95 -18.63 -14.26
CA LYS A 345 -10.93 -17.57 -13.97
C LYS A 345 -11.77 -18.01 -12.78
N ILE A 346 -11.72 -17.26 -11.70
CA ILE A 346 -12.55 -17.48 -10.52
C ILE A 346 -14.00 -17.06 -10.88
N ASP A 347 -15.00 -17.83 -10.46
CA ASP A 347 -16.41 -17.45 -10.58
C ASP A 347 -16.99 -16.81 -9.31
N ASP A 348 -18.25 -16.39 -9.36
CA ASP A 348 -18.92 -15.67 -8.27
C ASP A 348 -19.08 -16.48 -6.96
N LYS A 349 -18.64 -17.76 -6.94
CA LYS A 349 -18.59 -18.62 -5.75
C LYS A 349 -17.16 -18.87 -5.24
N GLY A 350 -16.15 -18.33 -5.91
CA GLY A 350 -14.75 -18.65 -5.64
C GLY A 350 -14.22 -19.91 -6.33
N GLU A 351 -15.01 -20.59 -7.17
CA GLU A 351 -14.56 -21.82 -7.85
C GLU A 351 -13.70 -21.51 -9.08
N ALA A 352 -12.64 -22.29 -9.29
CA ALA A 352 -11.76 -22.16 -10.44
C ALA A 352 -12.42 -22.69 -11.74
N ARG A 353 -12.77 -21.79 -12.66
CA ARG A 353 -13.28 -22.11 -14.00
C ARG A 353 -12.21 -21.85 -15.06
N LYS A 354 -12.35 -22.51 -16.21
CA LYS A 354 -11.50 -22.32 -17.41
C LYS A 354 -9.99 -22.36 -17.08
N VAL A 355 -9.61 -23.30 -16.21
CA VAL A 355 -8.21 -23.56 -15.83
C VAL A 355 -7.40 -23.95 -17.07
N VAL A 356 -6.29 -23.25 -17.29
CA VAL A 356 -5.26 -23.57 -18.29
C VAL A 356 -4.11 -24.25 -17.58
N SER A 357 -3.66 -25.40 -18.08
CA SER A 357 -2.53 -26.13 -17.49
C SER A 357 -1.19 -25.42 -17.74
N THR A 358 -0.24 -25.61 -16.83
CA THR A 358 1.19 -25.34 -17.08
C THR A 358 2.02 -26.52 -16.63
N SER A 359 2.99 -26.91 -17.45
CA SER A 359 3.90 -28.02 -17.14
C SER A 359 4.92 -27.66 -16.07
N VAL A 360 5.24 -26.37 -15.91
CA VAL A 360 6.28 -25.87 -15.00
C VAL A 360 5.96 -24.47 -14.49
N ALA A 361 6.37 -24.20 -13.26
CA ALA A 361 6.39 -22.88 -12.63
C ALA A 361 7.67 -22.72 -11.79
N VAL A 362 8.22 -21.51 -11.74
CA VAL A 362 9.47 -21.19 -11.03
C VAL A 362 9.21 -19.98 -10.14
N VAL A 363 9.51 -20.16 -8.85
CA VAL A 363 9.46 -19.10 -7.84
C VAL A 363 10.82 -18.41 -7.80
N THR A 364 10.82 -17.11 -8.09
CA THR A 364 11.98 -16.22 -7.97
C THR A 364 11.91 -15.35 -6.71
N ASP A 365 10.70 -15.11 -6.19
CA ASP A 365 10.49 -14.55 -4.86
C ASP A 365 9.27 -15.20 -4.19
N PHE A 366 9.36 -15.46 -2.88
CA PHE A 366 8.27 -16.02 -2.09
C PHE A 366 7.30 -14.94 -1.58
N GLY A 367 7.73 -13.67 -1.56
CA GLY A 367 6.99 -12.59 -0.92
C GLY A 367 7.23 -12.52 0.58
N GLU A 368 6.19 -12.20 1.34
CA GLU A 368 6.23 -12.09 2.80
C GLU A 368 6.31 -13.48 3.49
N GLU A 369 6.97 -13.55 4.66
CA GLU A 369 7.10 -14.79 5.44
C GLU A 369 5.75 -15.28 5.98
N HIS A 370 5.53 -16.61 6.00
CA HIS A 370 4.27 -17.20 6.41
C HIS A 370 4.38 -18.71 6.67
N ARG A 371 3.51 -19.25 7.54
CA ARG A 371 3.48 -20.66 7.99
C ARG A 371 3.63 -21.70 6.87
N ALA A 372 3.01 -21.50 5.71
CA ALA A 372 3.14 -22.44 4.59
C ALA A 372 4.54 -22.43 3.95
N LEU A 373 5.23 -21.28 3.91
CA LEU A 373 6.63 -21.20 3.51
C LEU A 373 7.53 -21.92 4.52
N ASP A 374 7.26 -21.78 5.82
CA ASP A 374 8.03 -22.49 6.85
C ASP A 374 7.89 -24.01 6.73
N VAL A 375 6.66 -24.51 6.54
CA VAL A 375 6.40 -25.94 6.27
C VAL A 375 7.13 -26.40 5.00
N LEU A 376 7.06 -25.62 3.92
CA LEU A 376 7.68 -25.96 2.64
C LEU A 376 9.22 -25.96 2.71
N LEU A 377 9.83 -24.98 3.39
CA LEU A 377 11.28 -24.90 3.57
C LEU A 377 11.81 -26.01 4.48
N ASN A 378 11.10 -26.35 5.56
CA ASN A 378 11.46 -27.49 6.41
C ASN A 378 11.36 -28.83 5.64
N PHE A 379 10.31 -29.01 4.83
CA PHE A 379 10.21 -30.17 3.93
C PHE A 379 11.37 -30.26 2.93
N LEU A 380 11.72 -29.16 2.27
CA LEU A 380 12.85 -29.10 1.34
C LEU A 380 14.18 -29.41 2.04
N LYS A 381 14.39 -28.88 3.25
CA LYS A 381 15.58 -29.17 4.05
C LYS A 381 15.67 -30.65 4.42
N ASN A 382 14.58 -31.24 4.93
CA ASN A 382 14.52 -32.66 5.30
C ASN A 382 14.75 -33.59 4.09
N ARG A 383 14.50 -33.12 2.86
CA ARG A 383 14.82 -33.82 1.59
C ARG A 383 16.28 -33.72 1.13
N VAL A 384 17.10 -32.87 1.75
CA VAL A 384 18.53 -32.73 1.48
C VAL A 384 19.38 -33.43 2.55
N GLU A 385 18.78 -33.70 3.72
CA GLU A 385 19.40 -34.39 4.86
C GLU A 385 19.09 -35.92 4.89
N ALA A 386 18.43 -36.46 3.86
CA ALA A 386 17.97 -37.86 3.75
C ALA A 386 18.32 -38.52 2.39
#